data_AF-A0A813LDD8-F1
#
_entry.id   AF-A0A813LDD8-F1
#
_cell.length_a   1.000
_cell.length_b   1.000
_cell.length_c   1.000
_cell.angle_alpha   90.00
_cell.angle_beta   90.00
_cell.angle_gamma   90.00
#
_symmetry.space_group_name_H-M   'P 1'
#
loop_
_entity.id
_entity.type
_entity.pdbx_description
1 polymer ?
#
loop_
_entity_poly.entity_id
_entity_poly.type
_entity_poly.pdbx_seq_one_letter_code
_entity_poly.pdbx_strand_id
1 'polypeptide(L)'
;MVIAVAEGAGQELVATGQKDATGHTVYGDIGVFLKDAVNKHLKEKGGRSFYIDPSYIIRSVPIRPNDHIYCSRLARDAVHTAMRGYTGVCIGPVHNIIVVMPSSLIAAGKRRVRTHSSGWQACVQSCNMPRSLAGLS
;
A
#
# COMPACT_ATOMS: atom_id res chain seq x y z
N MET A 1 -2.84 -22.40 4.00
CA MET A 1 -1.86 -21.34 3.68
C MET A 1 -2.62 -20.13 3.20
N VAL A 2 -2.27 -18.93 3.68
CA VAL A 2 -2.82 -17.65 3.21
C VAL A 2 -1.65 -16.85 2.66
N ILE A 3 -1.82 -16.27 1.47
CA ILE A 3 -0.84 -15.39 0.85
C ILE A 3 -1.49 -14.02 0.68
N ALA A 4 -0.87 -13.00 1.25
CA ALA A 4 -1.21 -11.61 0.96
C ALA A 4 -0.19 -11.06 -0.04
N VAL A 5 -0.66 -10.40 -1.09
CA VAL A 5 0.18 -9.80 -2.13
C VAL A 5 -0.25 -8.36 -2.36
N ALA A 6 0.72 -7.45 -2.44
CA ALA A 6 0.44 -6.07 -2.82
C ALA A 6 0.27 -5.96 -4.33
N GLU A 7 -0.66 -5.13 -4.80
CA GLU A 7 -0.95 -4.94 -6.24
C GLU A 7 0.30 -4.61 -7.08
N GLY A 8 1.25 -3.86 -6.51
CA GLY A 8 2.50 -3.47 -7.18
C GLY A 8 3.62 -4.49 -7.07
N ALA A 9 3.41 -5.66 -6.46
CA ALA A 9 4.42 -6.72 -6.39
C ALA A 9 4.47 -7.52 -7.70
N GLY A 10 5.65 -8.06 -8.04
CA GLY A 10 5.80 -8.99 -9.16
C GLY A 10 5.50 -8.39 -10.54
N GLN A 11 5.55 -7.06 -10.67
CA GLN A 11 5.20 -6.37 -11.93
C GLN A 11 6.14 -6.77 -13.08
N GLU A 12 7.35 -7.23 -12.80
CA GLU A 12 8.24 -7.85 -13.79
C GLU A 12 7.68 -9.12 -14.45
N LEU A 13 6.69 -9.77 -13.83
CA LEU A 13 6.03 -10.98 -14.34
C LEU A 13 4.71 -10.69 -15.08
N VAL A 14 4.06 -9.57 -14.77
CA VAL A 14 2.68 -9.27 -15.21
C VAL A 14 2.51 -7.94 -15.94
N ALA A 15 3.51 -7.06 -15.93
CA ALA A 15 3.39 -5.75 -16.55
C ALA A 15 3.25 -5.86 -18.07
N THR A 16 2.30 -5.11 -18.61
CA THR A 16 2.03 -5.00 -20.06
C THR A 16 2.73 -3.81 -20.71
N GLY A 17 3.33 -2.93 -19.90
CA GLY A 17 3.90 -1.65 -20.34
C GLY A 17 2.86 -0.58 -20.67
N GLN A 18 1.57 -0.85 -20.45
CA GLN A 18 0.50 0.11 -20.69
C GLN A 18 0.55 1.27 -19.71
N LYS A 19 0.19 2.46 -20.19
CA LYS A 19 0.03 3.68 -19.40
C LYS A 19 -1.40 4.16 -19.49
N ASP A 20 -1.90 4.72 -18.40
CA ASP A 20 -3.22 5.36 -18.37
C ASP A 20 -3.19 6.75 -19.04
N ALA A 21 -4.36 7.39 -19.13
CA ALA A 21 -4.49 8.73 -19.70
C ALA A 21 -3.71 9.82 -18.95
N THR A 22 -3.28 9.55 -17.71
CA THR A 22 -2.48 10.45 -16.87
C THR A 22 -0.98 10.15 -16.97
N GLY A 23 -0.59 9.13 -17.73
CA GLY A 23 0.80 8.71 -17.93
C GLY A 23 1.33 7.78 -16.84
N HIS A 24 0.50 7.31 -15.91
CA HIS A 24 0.89 6.32 -14.90
C HIS A 24 0.86 4.91 -15.48
N THR A 25 1.81 4.07 -15.06
CA THR A 25 1.84 2.66 -15.42
C THR A 25 0.60 1.95 -14.89
N VAL A 26 -0.10 1.24 -15.77
CA VAL A 26 -1.19 0.34 -15.38
C VAL A 26 -0.56 -0.96 -14.89
N TYR A 27 -0.86 -1.32 -13.64
CA TYR A 27 -0.35 -2.56 -13.05
C TYR A 27 -1.02 -3.78 -13.66
N GLY A 28 -0.22 -4.82 -13.90
CA GLY A 28 -0.74 -6.15 -14.20
C GLY A 28 -1.31 -6.80 -12.95
N ASP A 29 -2.27 -7.70 -13.13
CA ASP A 29 -2.92 -8.42 -12.04
C ASP A 29 -2.05 -9.58 -11.53
N ILE A 30 -1.20 -9.28 -10.54
CA ILE A 30 -0.36 -10.27 -9.86
C ILE A 30 -1.18 -11.31 -9.09
N GLY A 31 -2.39 -10.96 -8.65
CA GLY A 31 -3.27 -11.84 -7.88
C GLY A 31 -3.77 -13.01 -8.73
N VAL A 32 -4.25 -12.72 -9.94
CA VAL A 32 -4.65 -13.74 -10.92
C VAL A 32 -3.46 -14.58 -11.34
N PHE A 33 -2.31 -13.97 -11.62
CA PHE A 33 -1.08 -14.70 -11.97
C PHE A 33 -0.69 -15.71 -10.89
N LEU A 34 -0.63 -15.28 -9.62
CA LEU A 34 -0.29 -16.16 -8.50
C LEU A 34 -1.31 -17.29 -8.32
N LYS A 35 -2.61 -16.99 -8.42
CA LYS A 35 -3.68 -17.99 -8.32
C LYS A 35 -3.50 -19.08 -9.38
N ASP A 36 -3.23 -18.71 -10.63
CA ASP A 36 -3.06 -19.65 -11.72
C ASP A 36 -1.78 -20.47 -11.58
N ALA A 37 -0.67 -19.84 -11.20
CA ALA A 37 0.61 -20.51 -10.94
C ALA A 37 0.51 -21.51 -9.78
N VAL A 38 -0.11 -21.11 -8.67
CA VAL A 38 -0.31 -21.97 -7.50
C VAL A 38 -1.26 -23.12 -7.84
N ASN A 39 -2.36 -22.88 -8.53
CA ASN A 39 -3.29 -23.95 -8.94
C ASN A 39 -2.64 -24.94 -9.90
N LYS A 40 -1.77 -24.48 -10.80
CA LYS A 40 -0.98 -25.37 -11.67
C LYS A 40 -0.12 -26.32 -10.85
N HIS A 41 0.57 -25.82 -9.82
CA HIS A 41 1.38 -26.65 -8.93
C HIS A 41 0.56 -27.59 -8.04
N LEU A 42 -0.60 -27.13 -7.56
CA LEU A 42 -1.44 -27.92 -6.65
C LEU A 42 -2.25 -29.01 -7.37
N LYS A 43 -2.47 -28.90 -8.69
CA LYS A 43 -3.27 -29.85 -9.47
C LYS A 43 -2.78 -31.29 -9.31
N GLU A 44 -1.47 -31.51 -9.37
CA GLU A 44 -0.85 -32.85 -9.21
C GLU A 44 -1.00 -33.40 -7.79
N LYS A 45 -1.23 -32.53 -6.80
CA LYS A 45 -1.37 -32.87 -5.38
C LYS A 45 -2.82 -32.90 -4.91
N GLY A 46 -3.79 -32.74 -5.82
CA GLY A 46 -5.22 -32.68 -5.50
C GLY A 46 -5.65 -31.42 -4.73
N GLY A 47 -4.82 -30.37 -4.70
CA GLY A 47 -5.10 -29.12 -3.99
C GLY A 47 -5.72 -28.04 -4.88
N ARG A 48 -6.30 -27.00 -4.26
CA ARG A 48 -6.78 -25.80 -4.92
C ARG A 48 -6.57 -24.55 -4.07
N SER A 49 -6.45 -23.40 -4.73
CA SER A 49 -6.39 -22.07 -4.12
C SER A 49 -7.58 -21.22 -4.57
N PHE A 50 -7.94 -20.24 -3.75
CA PHE A 50 -8.98 -19.26 -4.03
C PHE A 50 -8.36 -17.87 -4.00
N TYR A 51 -8.70 -17.05 -4.99
CA TYR A 51 -8.29 -15.65 -5.07
C TYR A 51 -9.40 -14.77 -4.55
N ILE A 52 -9.04 -13.79 -3.72
CA ILE A 52 -9.94 -12.78 -3.18
C ILE A 52 -9.29 -11.44 -3.44
N ASP A 53 -9.97 -10.58 -4.19
CA ASP A 53 -9.59 -9.18 -4.35
C ASP A 53 -10.52 -8.28 -3.52
N PRO A 54 -10.09 -7.85 -2.32
CA PRO A 54 -10.89 -6.98 -1.48
C PRO A 54 -10.73 -5.49 -1.83
N SER A 55 -10.10 -5.12 -2.96
CA SER A 55 -9.76 -3.72 -3.26
C SER A 55 -10.98 -2.79 -3.20
N TYR A 56 -12.09 -3.17 -3.83
CA TYR A 56 -13.34 -2.40 -3.75
C TYR A 56 -13.93 -2.40 -2.34
N ILE A 57 -13.89 -3.54 -1.64
CA ILE A 57 -14.43 -3.68 -0.28
C ILE A 57 -13.69 -2.72 0.65
N ILE A 58 -12.37 -2.73 0.65
CA ILE A 58 -11.54 -1.89 1.52
C ILE A 58 -11.78 -0.40 1.25
N ARG A 59 -11.94 0.00 -0.02
CA ARG A 59 -12.11 1.40 -0.41
C ARG A 59 -13.54 1.93 -0.24
N SER A 60 -14.52 1.05 -0.06
CA SER A 60 -15.94 1.43 -0.01
C SER A 60 -16.56 1.28 1.39
N VAL A 61 -15.79 0.80 2.36
CA VAL A 61 -16.26 0.65 3.75
C VAL A 61 -16.49 2.02 4.39
N PRO A 62 -17.58 2.21 5.17
CA PRO A 62 -17.83 3.44 5.91
C PRO A 62 -16.68 3.83 6.83
N ILE A 63 -16.50 5.12 7.01
CA ILE A 63 -15.44 5.68 7.86
C ILE A 63 -15.58 5.23 9.31
N ARG A 64 -14.47 4.83 9.95
CA ARG A 64 -14.46 4.53 11.39
C ARG A 64 -14.33 5.83 12.21
N PRO A 65 -14.75 5.87 13.49
CA PRO A 65 -14.64 7.08 14.31
C PRO A 65 -13.22 7.68 14.37
N ASN A 66 -12.18 6.84 14.43
CA ASN A 66 -10.79 7.29 14.44
C ASN A 66 -10.41 8.00 13.13
N ASP A 67 -10.79 7.42 11.99
CA ASP A 67 -10.55 8.00 10.67
C ASP A 67 -11.35 9.30 10.51
N HIS A 68 -12.58 9.35 11.04
CA HIS A 68 -13.41 10.55 11.03
C HIS A 68 -12.75 11.69 11.80
N ILE A 69 -12.32 11.45 13.04
CA ILE A 69 -11.62 12.45 13.87
C ILE A 69 -10.33 12.92 13.17
N TYR A 70 -9.58 11.99 12.59
CA TYR A 70 -8.34 12.28 11.88
C TYR A 70 -8.58 13.17 10.66
N CYS A 71 -9.51 12.79 9.78
CA CYS A 71 -9.87 13.56 8.59
C CYS A 71 -10.45 14.93 8.95
N SER A 72 -11.29 15.04 9.98
CA SER A 72 -11.81 16.33 10.44
C SER A 72 -10.70 17.27 10.95
N ARG A 73 -9.68 16.74 11.63
CA ARG A 73 -8.51 17.54 12.07
C ARG A 73 -7.72 18.07 10.87
N LEU A 74 -7.37 17.20 9.94
CA LEU A 74 -6.66 17.60 8.72
C LEU A 74 -7.44 18.62 7.89
N ALA A 75 -8.74 18.43 7.73
CA ALA A 75 -9.59 19.33 6.94
C ALA A 75 -9.65 20.74 7.55
N ARG A 76 -9.82 20.86 8.88
CA ARG A 76 -9.82 22.16 9.55
C ARG A 76 -8.49 22.88 9.38
N ASP A 77 -7.38 22.18 9.61
CA ASP A 77 -6.06 22.79 9.48
C ASP A 77 -5.76 23.19 8.01
N ALA A 78 -6.32 22.46 7.04
CA ALA A 78 -6.25 22.80 5.62
C ALA A 78 -6.97 24.11 5.32
N VAL A 79 -8.18 24.28 5.85
CA VAL A 79 -8.91 25.55 5.73
C VAL A 79 -8.15 26.69 6.39
N HIS A 80 -7.66 26.52 7.61
CA HIS A 80 -6.88 27.57 8.30
C HIS A 80 -5.61 27.96 7.51
N THR A 81 -4.92 26.98 6.94
CA THR A 81 -3.71 27.21 6.14
C THR A 81 -4.03 27.96 4.84
N ALA A 82 -5.10 27.58 4.14
CA ALA A 82 -5.57 28.28 2.95
C ALA A 82 -6.01 29.72 3.27
N MET A 83 -6.73 29.93 4.37
CA MET A 83 -7.17 31.25 4.83
C MET A 83 -6.00 32.18 5.22
N ARG A 84 -4.84 31.61 5.57
CA ARG A 84 -3.60 32.36 5.78
C ARG A 84 -2.87 32.72 4.48
N GLY A 85 -3.42 32.33 3.32
CA GLY A 85 -2.85 32.61 2.00
C GLY A 85 -1.83 31.59 1.49
N TYR A 86 -1.65 30.46 2.18
CA TYR A 86 -0.72 29.41 1.73
C TYR A 86 -1.33 28.61 0.57
N THR A 87 -0.56 28.43 -0.49
CA THR A 87 -0.93 27.63 -1.68
C THR A 87 0.21 26.67 -2.03
N GLY A 88 -0.07 25.62 -2.82
CA GLY A 88 0.97 24.64 -3.20
C GLY A 88 1.51 23.82 -2.02
N VAL A 89 0.70 23.65 -0.97
CA VAL A 89 1.06 22.92 0.26
C VAL A 89 0.10 21.76 0.51
N CYS A 90 0.59 20.76 1.23
CA CYS A 90 -0.17 19.65 1.79
C CYS A 90 -0.09 19.69 3.31
N ILE A 91 -1.09 19.12 3.97
CA ILE A 91 -1.14 19.02 5.43
C ILE A 91 -1.18 17.56 5.82
N GLY A 92 -0.35 17.19 6.79
CA GLY A 92 -0.29 15.82 7.28
C GLY A 92 0.42 15.73 8.63
N PRO A 93 0.26 14.60 9.33
CA PRO A 93 0.92 14.38 10.60
C PRO A 93 2.38 13.98 10.41
N VAL A 94 3.25 14.56 11.23
CA VAL A 94 4.64 14.12 11.46
C VAL A 94 4.81 13.97 12.97
N HIS A 95 5.11 12.76 13.44
CA HIS A 95 5.20 12.45 14.88
C HIS A 95 4.01 12.98 15.69
N ASN A 96 2.79 12.71 15.21
CA ASN A 96 1.53 13.10 15.85
C ASN A 96 1.27 14.62 15.92
N ILE A 97 2.05 15.43 15.19
CA ILE A 97 1.86 16.88 15.04
C ILE A 97 1.47 17.16 13.59
N ILE A 98 0.45 17.99 13.37
CA ILE A 98 0.04 18.38 12.03
C ILE A 98 0.98 19.46 11.50
N VAL A 99 1.58 19.21 10.32
CA VAL A 99 2.57 20.07 9.69
C VAL A 99 2.12 20.45 8.27
N VAL A 100 2.41 21.69 7.89
CA VAL A 100 2.24 22.20 6.52
C VAL A 100 3.53 21.95 5.74
N MET A 101 3.44 21.27 4.59
CA MET A 101 4.60 20.88 3.78
C MET A 101 4.38 21.26 2.31
N PRO A 102 5.40 21.72 1.56
CA PRO A 102 5.27 21.96 0.13
C PRO A 102 4.85 20.68 -0.61
N SER A 103 3.88 20.79 -1.54
CA SER A 103 3.40 19.65 -2.31
C SER A 103 4.51 19.02 -3.17
N SER A 104 5.45 19.85 -3.66
CA SER A 104 6.63 19.40 -4.40
C SER A 104 7.54 18.49 -3.57
N LEU A 105 7.70 18.78 -2.27
CA LEU A 105 8.49 17.96 -1.35
C LEU A 105 7.84 16.58 -1.16
N ILE A 106 6.51 16.54 -1.05
CA ILE A 106 5.75 15.29 -0.93
C ILE A 106 5.84 14.47 -2.22
N ALA A 107 5.72 15.13 -3.37
CA ALA A 107 5.82 14.47 -4.68
C ALA A 107 7.22 13.93 -4.99
N ALA A 108 8.27 14.51 -4.40
CA ALA A 108 9.66 14.11 -4.64
C ALA A 108 10.03 12.73 -4.08
N GLY A 109 9.25 12.19 -3.14
CA GLY A 109 9.60 10.97 -2.42
C GLY A 109 8.43 10.05 -2.13
N LYS A 110 8.72 8.75 -2.01
CA LYS A 110 7.76 7.74 -1.54
C LYS A 110 8.32 7.05 -0.30
N ARG A 111 7.48 6.91 0.73
CA ARG A 111 7.85 6.12 1.92
C ARG A 111 7.87 4.65 1.54
N ARG A 112 9.03 4.01 1.66
CA ARG A 112 9.19 2.55 1.47
C ARG A 112 9.27 1.86 2.82
N VAL A 113 8.78 0.61 2.86
CA VAL A 113 9.01 -0.28 4.01
C VAL A 113 10.51 -0.53 4.11
N ARG A 114 11.06 -0.37 5.32
CA ARG A 114 12.46 -0.69 5.60
C ARG A 114 12.54 -2.15 6.05
N THR A 115 13.28 -2.97 5.32
CA THR A 115 13.46 -4.41 5.63
C THR A 115 14.17 -4.65 6.96
N HIS A 116 15.00 -3.71 7.43
CA HIS A 116 15.62 -3.77 8.76
C HIS A 116 14.78 -3.12 9.87
N SER A 117 13.52 -2.76 9.62
CA SER A 117 12.65 -2.18 10.65
C SER A 117 12.03 -3.25 11.54
N SER A 118 11.76 -2.90 12.79
CA SER A 118 11.03 -3.75 13.74
C SER A 118 9.67 -4.19 13.19
N GLY A 119 8.96 -3.32 12.47
CA GLY A 119 7.68 -3.66 11.84
C GLY A 119 7.80 -4.75 10.77
N TRP A 120 8.83 -4.69 9.92
CA TRP A 120 9.07 -5.74 8.93
C TRP A 120 9.50 -7.06 9.59
N GLN A 121 10.38 -6.98 10.59
CA GLN A 121 10.82 -8.15 11.35
C GLN A 121 9.65 -8.85 12.04
N ALA A 122 8.73 -8.09 12.66
CA ALA A 122 7.51 -8.62 13.25
C ALA A 122 6.66 -9.34 12.19
N CYS A 123 6.50 -8.76 10.99
CA CYS A 123 5.79 -9.40 9.89
C CYS A 123 6.42 -10.73 9.47
N VAL A 124 7.74 -10.77 9.27
CA VAL A 124 8.48 -11.99 8.90
C VAL A 124 8.30 -13.10 9.95
N GLN A 125 8.38 -12.74 11.23
CA GLN A 125 8.20 -13.69 12.34
C GLN A 125 6.76 -14.19 12.45
N SER A 126 5.78 -13.29 12.42
CA SER A 126 4.36 -13.66 12.53
C SER A 126 3.86 -14.50 11.36
N CYS A 127 4.44 -14.30 10.17
CA CYS A 127 4.07 -15.05 8.97
C CYS A 127 4.95 -16.29 8.73
N ASN A 128 5.84 -16.67 9.66
CA ASN A 128 6.78 -17.80 9.53
C ASN A 128 7.58 -17.75 8.20
N MET A 129 7.94 -16.56 7.75
CA MET A 129 8.73 -16.38 6.53
C MET A 129 10.21 -16.75 6.78
N PRO A 130 10.99 -17.10 5.73
CA PRO A 130 12.41 -17.41 5.87
C PRO A 130 13.19 -16.30 6.60
N ARG A 131 14.05 -16.69 7.54
CA ARG A 131 14.86 -15.73 8.35
C ARG A 131 15.76 -14.83 7.51
N SER A 132 16.17 -15.28 6.32
CA SER A 132 16.93 -14.47 5.37
C SER A 132 16.21 -13.18 4.96
N LEU A 133 14.88 -13.14 5.06
CA LEU A 133 14.07 -11.96 4.75
C LEU A 133 13.95 -10.98 5.93
N ALA A 134 14.35 -11.37 7.15
CA ALA A 134 14.24 -10.54 8.35
C ALA A 134 15.27 -9.39 8.40
N GLY A 135 16.18 -9.31 7.42
CA GLY A 135 17.28 -8.35 7.44
C GLY A 135 18.22 -8.54 8.64
N LEU A 136 18.26 -9.77 9.20
CA LEU A 136 19.19 -10.20 10.24
C LEU A 136 20.36 -10.89 9.54
N SER A 137 21.21 -10.09 8.90
CA SER A 137 22.48 -10.50 8.30
C SER A 137 23.58 -9.63 8.87
#